data_AF-A0A6P7F993-F1
#
_entry.id   AF-A0A6P7F993-F1
#
_cell.length_a   1.000
_cell.length_b   1.000
_cell.length_c   1.000
_cell.angle_alpha   90.00
_cell.angle_beta   90.00
_cell.angle_gamma   90.00
#
_symmetry.space_group_name_H-M   'P 1'
#
loop_
_entity.id
_entity.type
_entity.pdbx_description
1 polymer ?
#
loop_
_entity_poly.entity_id
_entity_poly.type
_entity_poly.pdbx_seq_one_letter_code
_entity_poly.pdbx_strand_id
1 'polypeptide(L)'
;MSWRKMKLVVLTLSIAIISMVVAEDHPKCTCQEGFYAKEDNSGSARCITFDKKYTLPCNTPPCVCSGNLAEVRVSDEGLACSEFHFGAELKKWPCENKDDWLLFETSKYPIKKNL
;
A
#
# COMPACT_ATOMS: atom_id res chain seq x y z
N MET A 1 46.24 -37.37 29.56
CA MET A 1 45.29 -36.44 28.88
C MET A 1 43.99 -37.20 28.65
N SER A 2 42.90 -36.77 29.27
CA SER A 2 41.67 -37.55 29.47
C SER A 2 40.61 -37.24 28.41
N TRP A 3 40.26 -38.25 27.62
CA TRP A 3 39.30 -38.21 26.49
C TRP A 3 37.88 -37.75 26.86
N ARG A 4 37.57 -37.68 28.17
CA ARG A 4 36.26 -37.25 28.68
C ARG A 4 36.05 -35.72 28.63
N LYS A 5 37.12 -34.92 28.67
CA LYS A 5 36.98 -33.44 28.68
C LYS A 5 36.74 -32.86 27.28
N MET A 6 37.04 -33.61 26.22
CA MET A 6 36.92 -33.14 24.84
C MET A 6 35.48 -33.18 24.31
N LYS A 7 34.60 -34.00 24.90
CA LYS A 7 33.18 -34.06 24.51
C LYS A 7 32.32 -32.95 25.13
N LEU A 8 32.72 -32.39 26.27
CA LEU A 8 31.91 -31.39 26.97
C LEU A 8 32.08 -29.98 26.40
N VAL A 9 33.26 -29.66 25.84
CA VAL A 9 33.53 -28.36 25.20
C VAL A 9 32.88 -28.27 23.82
N VAL A 10 32.67 -29.41 23.15
CA VAL A 10 32.01 -29.46 21.83
C VAL A 10 30.48 -29.32 21.95
N LEU A 11 29.90 -29.55 23.12
CA LEU A 11 28.45 -29.54 23.32
C LEU A 11 27.86 -28.17 23.69
N THR A 12 28.70 -27.14 23.91
CA THR A 12 28.25 -25.80 24.34
C THR A 12 28.35 -24.73 23.24
N LEU A 13 28.76 -25.11 22.02
CA LEU A 13 29.00 -24.18 20.91
C LEU A 13 27.95 -24.26 19.77
N SER A 14 26.76 -24.79 20.04
CA SER A 14 25.74 -25.08 19.03
C SER A 14 24.34 -24.54 19.34
N ILE A 15 24.24 -23.52 20.21
CA ILE A 15 22.99 -22.75 20.43
C ILE A 15 23.30 -21.26 20.26
N ALA A 16 23.78 -20.89 19.09
CA ALA A 16 23.76 -19.52 18.62
C ALA A 16 23.40 -19.57 17.15
N ILE A 17 22.61 -18.60 16.67
CA ILE A 17 22.08 -18.52 15.30
C ILE A 17 20.89 -19.50 15.18
N ILE A 18 19.64 -19.05 15.21
CA ILE A 18 18.97 -18.42 14.07
C ILE A 18 17.88 -17.48 14.62
N SER A 19 18.18 -16.18 14.70
CA SER A 19 17.14 -15.15 14.63
C SER A 19 17.09 -14.72 13.16
N MET A 20 16.40 -15.51 12.33
CA MET A 20 15.99 -15.04 11.02
C MET A 20 15.00 -13.90 11.26
N VAL A 21 15.50 -12.66 11.24
CA VAL A 21 14.68 -11.49 10.96
C VAL A 21 14.14 -11.74 9.55
N VAL A 22 12.91 -12.21 9.47
CA VAL A 22 12.15 -12.11 8.23
C VAL A 22 11.97 -10.61 8.04
N ALA A 23 12.84 -10.01 7.24
CA ALA A 23 12.54 -8.72 6.65
C ALA A 23 11.35 -8.99 5.73
N GLU A 24 10.13 -8.84 6.28
CA GLU A 24 8.93 -8.79 5.48
C GLU A 24 9.16 -7.65 4.50
N ASP A 25 9.35 -8.02 3.23
CA ASP A 25 9.50 -7.10 2.11
C ASP A 25 8.14 -6.42 1.93
N HIS A 26 7.84 -5.49 2.84
CA HIS A 26 6.59 -4.75 2.82
C HIS A 26 6.58 -3.97 1.52
N PRO A 27 5.54 -4.13 0.68
CA PRO A 27 5.49 -3.45 -0.60
C PRO A 27 5.63 -1.96 -0.36
N LYS A 28 6.71 -1.38 -0.90
CA LYS A 28 7.04 0.05 -0.76
C LYS A 28 5.80 0.89 -1.07
N CYS A 29 5.31 1.62 -0.06
CA CYS A 29 4.11 2.44 -0.21
C CYS A 29 4.31 3.47 -1.32
N THR A 30 3.57 3.29 -2.42
CA THR A 30 3.59 4.20 -3.56
C THR A 30 2.30 5.02 -3.59
N CYS A 31 2.44 6.33 -3.82
CA CYS A 31 1.33 7.28 -3.85
C CYS A 31 1.19 7.90 -5.22
N GLN A 32 -0.01 8.35 -5.53
CA GLN A 32 -0.29 9.07 -6.76
C GLN A 32 0.17 10.51 -6.70
N GLU A 33 0.15 11.17 -7.86
CA GLU A 33 0.43 12.59 -7.97
C GLU A 33 -0.48 13.41 -7.03
N GLY A 34 0.11 14.40 -6.35
CA GLY A 34 -0.57 15.20 -5.34
C GLY A 34 -0.68 14.55 -3.95
N PHE A 35 -0.27 13.29 -3.80
CA PHE A 35 -0.21 12.59 -2.52
C PHE A 35 1.24 12.21 -2.16
N TYR A 36 1.51 12.09 -0.86
CA TYR A 36 2.77 11.55 -0.36
C TYR A 36 2.53 10.52 0.74
N ALA A 37 3.46 9.58 0.86
CA ALA A 37 3.39 8.55 1.89
C ALA A 37 3.67 9.16 3.26
N LYS A 38 2.82 8.85 4.22
CA LYS A 38 3.03 9.17 5.63
C LYS A 38 2.72 7.94 6.48
N GLU A 39 3.65 7.62 7.36
CA GLU A 39 3.48 6.56 8.36
C GLU A 39 2.68 7.07 9.56
N ASP A 40 1.76 6.25 10.05
CA ASP A 40 1.08 6.48 11.32
C ASP A 40 1.82 5.84 12.50
N ASN A 41 1.35 6.10 13.72
CA ASN A 41 1.97 5.57 14.94
C ASN A 41 1.92 4.04 15.06
N SER A 42 1.18 3.35 14.17
CA SER A 42 1.07 1.90 14.12
C SER A 42 2.05 1.28 13.11
N GLY A 43 2.90 2.09 12.48
CA GLY A 43 3.80 1.65 11.40
C GLY A 43 3.10 1.45 10.06
N SER A 44 1.82 1.85 9.93
CA SER A 44 1.07 1.74 8.68
C SER A 44 1.22 3.01 7.85
N ALA A 45 1.68 2.88 6.61
CA ALA A 45 1.78 3.99 5.68
C ALA A 45 0.43 4.24 4.97
N ARG A 46 0.10 5.52 4.74
CA ARG A 46 -1.03 5.97 3.91
C ARG A 46 -0.59 7.11 3.00
N CYS A 47 -1.28 7.27 1.89
CA CYS A 47 -1.06 8.38 0.97
C CYS A 47 -1.94 9.56 1.38
N ILE A 48 -1.35 10.72 1.64
CA ILE A 48 -2.09 11.91 2.09
C ILE A 48 -1.77 13.12 1.22
N THR A 49 -2.71 14.06 1.11
CA THR A 49 -2.48 15.34 0.44
C THR A 49 -1.67 16.31 1.30
N PHE A 50 -1.08 17.34 0.69
CA PHE A 50 -0.31 18.38 1.41
C PHE A 50 -1.09 19.09 2.50
N ASP A 51 -2.37 19.39 2.23
CA ASP A 51 -3.32 19.96 3.19
C ASP A 51 -3.88 18.94 4.19
N LYS A 52 -3.51 17.65 4.06
CA LYS A 52 -3.97 16.51 4.88
C LYS A 52 -5.48 16.32 4.88
N LYS A 53 -6.19 16.93 3.92
CA LYS A 53 -7.65 16.87 3.82
C LYS A 53 -8.12 15.50 3.36
N TYR A 54 -7.33 14.83 2.52
CA TYR A 54 -7.68 13.55 1.95
C TYR A 54 -6.61 12.51 2.21
N THR A 55 -7.07 11.27 2.41
CA THR A 55 -6.21 10.11 2.62
C THR A 55 -6.62 8.97 1.71
N LEU A 56 -5.66 8.42 0.97
CA LEU A 56 -5.81 7.22 0.18
C LEU A 56 -4.96 6.08 0.78
N PRO A 57 -5.35 4.82 0.55
CA PRO A 57 -4.45 3.72 0.72
C PRO A 57 -3.13 3.85 -0.06
N CYS A 58 -2.09 3.15 0.39
CA CYS A 58 -0.90 2.92 -0.45
C CYS A 58 -1.27 2.08 -1.68
N ASN A 59 -0.53 2.30 -2.76
CA ASN A 59 -0.61 1.54 -4.02
C ASN A 59 -2.00 1.59 -4.67
N THR A 60 -2.81 2.60 -4.34
CA THR A 60 -4.08 2.86 -5.04
C THR A 60 -3.82 3.09 -6.52
N PRO A 61 -4.55 2.41 -7.43
CA PRO A 61 -4.33 2.51 -8.87
C PRO A 61 -4.72 3.90 -9.41
N PRO A 62 -3.98 4.45 -10.39
CA PRO A 62 -4.28 5.76 -10.98
C PRO A 62 -5.72 5.81 -11.49
N CYS A 63 -6.40 6.94 -11.31
CA CYS A 63 -7.73 7.14 -11.88
C CYS A 63 -7.60 7.50 -13.37
N VAL A 64 -8.26 6.74 -14.24
CA VAL A 64 -8.29 7.02 -15.68
C VAL A 64 -9.62 7.67 -16.05
N CYS A 65 -9.55 8.76 -16.80
CA CYS A 65 -10.70 9.54 -17.25
C CYS A 65 -10.62 9.77 -18.76
N SER A 66 -11.74 9.60 -19.47
CA SER A 66 -11.87 9.98 -20.87
C SER A 66 -12.53 11.35 -21.01
N GLY A 67 -12.19 12.08 -22.08
CA GLY A 67 -12.73 13.41 -22.37
C GLY A 67 -11.66 14.51 -22.31
N ASN A 68 -11.75 15.47 -23.23
CA ASN A 68 -10.72 16.50 -23.44
C ASN A 68 -10.55 17.47 -22.25
N LEU A 69 -11.53 17.56 -21.35
CA LEU A 69 -11.53 18.47 -20.18
C LEU A 69 -11.76 17.72 -18.87
N ALA A 70 -11.51 16.41 -18.85
CA ALA A 70 -11.63 15.61 -17.65
C ALA A 70 -10.38 15.75 -16.76
N GLU A 71 -10.59 16.06 -15.49
CA GLU A 71 -9.56 16.06 -14.45
C GLU A 71 -9.88 15.02 -13.37
N VAL A 72 -8.85 14.43 -12.77
CA VAL A 72 -9.02 13.59 -11.58
C VAL A 72 -9.16 14.50 -10.36
N ARG A 73 -10.25 14.33 -9.60
CA ARG A 73 -10.51 15.04 -8.35
C ARG A 73 -10.76 14.06 -7.22
N VAL A 74 -10.41 14.50 -6.02
CA VAL A 74 -10.74 13.75 -4.81
C VAL A 74 -12.19 14.04 -4.43
N SER A 75 -12.92 12.96 -4.25
CA SER A 75 -14.31 12.84 -3.83
C SER A 75 -14.38 12.22 -2.43
N ASP A 76 -15.55 12.28 -1.79
CA ASP A 76 -15.81 11.61 -0.52
C ASP A 76 -15.67 10.08 -0.63
N GLU A 77 -15.92 9.54 -1.83
CA GLU A 77 -15.81 8.11 -2.16
C GLU A 77 -14.41 7.69 -2.64
N GLY A 78 -13.46 8.62 -2.75
CA GLY A 78 -12.12 8.35 -3.31
C GLY A 78 -11.80 9.22 -4.52
N LEU A 79 -11.15 8.68 -5.54
CA LEU A 79 -10.85 9.43 -6.77
C LEU A 79 -12.03 9.37 -7.74
N ALA A 80 -12.30 10.48 -8.42
CA ALA A 80 -13.35 10.59 -9.43
C ALA A 80 -12.87 11.44 -10.62
N CYS A 81 -13.50 11.24 -11.76
CA CYS A 81 -13.35 12.08 -12.93
C CYS A 81 -14.33 13.24 -12.88
N SER A 82 -13.86 14.44 -13.20
CA SER A 82 -14.67 15.65 -13.24
C SER A 82 -14.42 16.41 -14.53
N GLU A 83 -15.48 16.81 -15.22
CA GLU A 83 -15.42 17.66 -16.41
C GLU A 83 -15.70 19.11 -16.03
N PHE A 84 -14.84 20.01 -16.48
CA PHE A 84 -14.97 21.44 -16.23
C PHE A 84 -15.27 22.23 -17.49
N HIS A 85 -16.12 23.23 -17.37
CA HIS A 85 -16.39 24.19 -18.43
C HIS A 85 -16.47 25.59 -17.84
N PHE A 86 -15.64 26.50 -18.35
CA PHE A 86 -15.48 27.86 -17.81
C PHE A 86 -15.24 27.90 -16.29
N GLY A 87 -14.48 26.93 -15.75
CA GLY A 87 -14.12 26.87 -14.33
C GLY A 87 -15.19 26.28 -13.40
N ALA A 88 -16.36 25.89 -13.92
CA ALA A 88 -17.39 25.19 -13.16
C ALA A 88 -17.37 23.68 -13.47
N GLU A 89 -17.53 22.85 -12.44
CA GLU A 89 -17.70 21.40 -12.60
C GLU A 89 -19.07 21.13 -13.22
N LEU A 90 -19.08 20.60 -14.45
CA LEU A 90 -20.31 20.24 -15.15
C LEU A 90 -20.77 18.84 -14.80
N LYS A 91 -19.81 17.91 -14.67
CA LYS A 91 -20.10 16.50 -14.53
C LYS A 91 -19.02 15.85 -13.68
N LYS A 92 -19.46 14.92 -12.84
CA LYS A 92 -18.61 14.04 -12.04
C LYS A 92 -19.00 12.59 -12.28
N TRP A 93 -18.03 11.70 -12.48
CA TRP A 93 -18.26 10.27 -12.68
C TRP A 93 -17.12 9.43 -12.09
N PRO A 94 -17.34 8.12 -11.85
CA PRO A 94 -16.30 7.24 -11.35
C PRO A 94 -15.13 7.07 -12.33
N CYS A 95 -13.97 6.68 -11.81
CA CYS A 95 -12.82 6.28 -12.64
C CYS A 95 -13.22 5.17 -13.63
N GLU A 96 -12.70 5.25 -14.85
CA GLU A 96 -13.11 4.36 -15.94
C GLU A 96 -12.36 3.03 -15.95
N ASN A 97 -11.19 2.96 -15.30
CA ASN A 97 -10.38 1.75 -15.16
C ASN A 97 -10.87 0.84 -14.03
N LYS A 98 -12.16 0.46 -14.10
CA LYS A 98 -12.84 -0.33 -13.05
C LYS A 98 -12.13 -1.65 -12.70
N ASP A 99 -11.49 -2.28 -13.67
CA ASP A 99 -10.80 -3.56 -13.46
C ASP A 99 -9.58 -3.40 -12.53
N ASP A 100 -8.81 -2.32 -12.65
CA ASP A 100 -7.67 -2.05 -11.76
C ASP A 100 -8.14 -1.81 -10.32
N TRP A 101 -9.25 -1.08 -10.17
CA TRP A 101 -9.86 -0.84 -8.87
C TRP A 101 -10.40 -2.12 -8.23
N LEU A 102 -11.03 -2.99 -9.03
CA LEU A 102 -11.49 -4.30 -8.57
C LEU A 102 -10.30 -5.19 -8.14
N LEU A 103 -9.22 -5.22 -8.92
CA LEU A 103 -8.00 -5.95 -8.57
C LEU A 103 -7.38 -5.40 -7.29
N PHE A 104 -7.34 -4.08 -7.14
CA PHE A 104 -6.85 -3.43 -5.93
C PHE A 104 -7.68 -3.82 -4.70
N GLU A 105 -9.00 -3.73 -4.77
CA GLU A 105 -9.91 -4.09 -3.67
C GLU A 105 -9.79 -5.57 -3.30
N THR A 106 -9.77 -6.46 -4.30
CA THR A 106 -9.64 -7.92 -4.07
C THR A 106 -8.27 -8.31 -3.52
N SER A 107 -7.20 -7.61 -3.90
CA SER A 107 -5.85 -7.84 -3.34
C SER A 107 -5.74 -7.44 -1.87
N LYS A 108 -6.51 -6.42 -1.45
CA LYS A 108 -6.55 -5.98 -0.05
C LYS A 108 -7.38 -6.89 0.85
N TYR A 109 -8.44 -7.47 0.31
CA TYR A 109 -9.33 -8.35 1.06
C TYR A 109 -9.33 -9.73 0.41
N PRO A 110 -8.22 -10.51 0.54
CA PRO A 110 -8.21 -11.86 0.01
C PRO A 110 -9.33 -12.64 0.69
N ILE A 111 -10.31 -13.07 -0.11
CA ILE A 111 -11.35 -13.98 0.35
C ILE A 111 -10.62 -15.22 0.84
N LYS A 112 -10.61 -15.45 2.16
CA LYS A 112 -10.08 -16.69 2.73
C LYS A 112 -10.93 -17.82 2.18
N LYS A 113 -10.45 -18.48 1.12
CA LYS A 113 -10.97 -19.77 0.68
C LYS A 113 -10.62 -20.75 1.80
N ASN A 114 -11.58 -21.02 2.68
CA ASN A 114 -11.54 -22.18 3.54
C ASN A 114 -11.63 -23.40 2.62
N LEU A 115 -10.47 -24.00 2.34
CA LEU A 115 -10.33 -25.34 1.77
C LEU A 115 -10.25 -26.34 2.91
#